data_AF-A0A9X2LJG0-F1
#
_entry.id   AF-A0A9X2LJG0-F1
#
_cell.length_a   1.000
_cell.length_b   1.000
_cell.length_c   1.000
_cell.angle_alpha   90.00
_cell.angle_beta   90.00
_cell.angle_gamma   90.00
#
_symmetry.space_group_name_H-M   'P 1'
#
loop_
_entity.id
_entity.type
_entity.pdbx_description
1 polymer ?
#
loop_
_entity_poly.entity_id
_entity_poly.type
_entity_poly.pdbx_seq_one_letter_code
_entity_poly.pdbx_strand_id
1 'polypeptide(L)'
;MAEPKMTRTTLDVLSVLVKQDQELYGLKIAQATGVLTGTIYPILARLEKAGWVTSEWESGEEPDSRGPRRRFYRLTPNGLQRAQSALQRAASRQAAAPGRPGAAGPSIGFGA
;
A
#
# COMPACT_ATOMS: atom_id res chain seq x y z
N MET A 1 -19.62 -1.61 -7.18
CA MET A 1 -18.58 -1.47 -6.14
C MET A 1 -17.34 -0.89 -6.80
N ALA A 2 -16.83 0.25 -6.37
CA ALA A 2 -15.73 0.94 -7.05
C ALA A 2 -14.40 0.24 -6.75
N GLU A 3 -13.73 -0.27 -7.79
CA GLU A 3 -12.43 -0.90 -7.65
C GLU A 3 -11.38 0.18 -7.26
N PRO A 4 -10.60 -0.02 -6.19
CA PRO A 4 -9.63 0.97 -5.77
C PRO A 4 -8.61 1.19 -6.88
N LYS A 5 -8.17 2.44 -7.06
CA LYS A 5 -7.17 2.76 -8.09
C LYS A 5 -5.84 2.14 -7.69
N MET A 6 -5.44 1.06 -8.36
CA MET A 6 -4.17 0.33 -8.16
C MET A 6 -2.98 1.20 -8.58
N THR A 7 -2.63 2.16 -7.74
CA THR A 7 -1.42 2.98 -7.86
C THR A 7 -0.26 2.31 -7.13
N ARG A 8 0.96 2.72 -7.47
CA ARG A 8 2.19 2.18 -6.85
C ARG A 8 2.17 2.35 -5.32
N THR A 9 1.65 3.48 -4.85
CA THR A 9 1.44 3.78 -3.42
C THR A 9 0.42 2.84 -2.77
N THR A 10 -0.69 2.52 -3.46
CA THR A 10 -1.69 1.57 -2.95
C THR A 10 -1.11 0.17 -2.83
N LEU A 11 -0.29 -0.27 -3.79
CA LEU A 11 0.39 -1.56 -3.73
C LEU A 11 1.41 -1.63 -2.59
N ASP A 12 2.09 -0.54 -2.29
CA ASP A 12 3.04 -0.46 -1.17
C ASP A 12 2.32 -0.63 0.18
N VAL A 13 1.22 0.11 0.36
CA VAL A 13 0.32 -0.02 1.52
C VAL A 13 -0.21 -1.45 1.66
N LEU A 14 -0.68 -2.06 0.57
CA LEU A 14 -1.13 -3.45 0.58
C LEU A 14 0.00 -4.43 0.91
N SER A 15 1.22 -4.19 0.43
CA SER A 15 2.37 -5.06 0.72
C SER A 15 2.73 -5.04 2.21
N VAL A 16 2.70 -3.88 2.84
CA VAL A 16 2.92 -3.74 4.28
C VAL A 16 1.81 -4.45 5.06
N LEU A 17 0.54 -4.21 4.69
CA LEU A 17 -0.60 -4.84 5.34
C LEU A 17 -0.63 -6.37 5.18
N VAL A 18 -0.18 -6.90 4.05
CA VAL A 18 -0.07 -8.36 3.83
C VAL A 18 1.09 -8.97 4.64
N LYS A 19 2.19 -8.23 4.80
CA LYS A 19 3.35 -8.68 5.60
C LYS A 19 3.11 -8.61 7.10
N GLN A 20 2.29 -7.67 7.54
CA GLN A 20 1.92 -7.46 8.93
C GLN A 20 0.58 -8.13 9.18
N ASP A 21 0.59 -9.36 9.69
CA ASP A 21 -0.61 -10.13 10.04
C ASP A 21 -1.45 -9.49 11.16
N GLN A 22 -0.93 -8.43 11.78
CA GLN A 22 -1.54 -7.72 12.91
C GLN A 22 -2.26 -6.42 12.50
N GLU A 23 -3.17 -5.98 13.37
CA GLU A 23 -3.79 -4.65 13.31
C GLU A 23 -2.74 -3.54 13.39
N LEU A 24 -2.76 -2.64 12.41
CA LEU A 24 -1.83 -1.51 12.35
C LEU A 24 -2.57 -0.19 12.46
N TYR A 25 -2.08 0.70 13.32
CA TYR A 25 -2.56 2.07 13.36
C TYR A 25 -2.06 2.85 12.14
N GLY A 26 -2.89 3.75 11.61
CA GLY A 26 -2.63 4.45 10.33
C GLY A 26 -1.26 5.13 10.22
N LEU A 27 -0.70 5.64 11.34
CA LEU A 27 0.65 6.21 11.38
C LEU A 27 1.75 5.15 11.20
N LYS A 28 1.58 3.93 11.73
CA LYS A 28 2.55 2.84 11.55
C LYS A 28 2.60 2.37 10.11
N ILE A 29 1.43 2.32 9.46
CA ILE A 29 1.34 2.06 8.02
C ILE A 29 2.13 3.13 7.26
N ALA A 30 1.98 4.41 7.61
CA ALA A 30 2.72 5.51 7.00
C ALA A 30 4.23 5.43 7.18
N GLN A 31 4.69 5.06 8.38
CA GLN A 31 6.10 4.85 8.64
C GLN A 31 6.65 3.65 7.86
N ALA A 32 5.91 2.55 7.81
CA ALA A 32 6.33 1.32 7.15
C ALA A 32 6.39 1.46 5.62
N THR A 33 5.47 2.22 5.01
CA THR A 33 5.45 2.49 3.57
C THR A 33 6.31 3.69 3.16
N GLY A 34 6.73 4.51 4.13
CA GLY A 34 7.38 5.80 3.85
C GLY A 34 6.47 6.80 3.13
N VAL A 35 5.14 6.65 3.25
CA VAL A 35 4.15 7.49 2.55
C VAL A 35 3.62 8.52 3.54
N LEU A 36 3.43 9.75 3.07
CA LEU A 36 2.84 10.81 3.88
C LEU A 36 1.45 10.43 4.38
N THR A 37 1.17 10.73 5.65
CA THR A 37 -0.11 10.46 6.30
C THR A 37 -1.29 11.08 5.54
N GLY A 38 -1.11 12.27 4.96
CA GLY A 38 -2.11 12.94 4.11
C GLY A 38 -2.51 12.16 2.86
N THR A 39 -1.64 11.26 2.38
CA THR A 39 -1.92 10.37 1.23
C THR A 39 -2.45 9.02 1.68
N ILE A 40 -2.07 8.54 2.87
CA ILE A 40 -2.49 7.24 3.37
C ILE A 40 -3.97 7.20 3.75
N TYR A 41 -4.49 8.20 4.47
CA TYR A 41 -5.90 8.19 4.87
C TYR A 41 -6.88 8.11 3.68
N PRO A 42 -6.71 8.86 2.57
CA PRO A 42 -7.58 8.70 1.42
C PRO A 42 -7.35 7.38 0.66
N ILE A 43 -6.20 6.71 0.81
CA ILE A 43 -6.01 5.34 0.29
C ILE A 43 -6.74 4.34 1.17
N LEU A 44 -6.58 4.41 2.49
CA LEU A 44 -7.26 3.54 3.46
C LEU A 44 -8.77 3.65 3.33
N ALA A 45 -9.31 4.87 3.24
CA ALA A 45 -10.75 5.09 3.03
C ALA A 45 -11.27 4.45 1.74
N ARG A 46 -10.45 4.39 0.67
CA ARG A 46 -10.85 3.71 -0.58
C ARG A 46 -10.79 2.19 -0.43
N LEU A 47 -9.78 1.66 0.25
CA LEU A 47 -9.65 0.23 0.53
C LEU A 47 -10.78 -0.27 1.44
N GLU A 48 -11.18 0.54 2.41
CA GLU A 48 -12.33 0.30 3.28
C GLU A 48 -13.64 0.30 2.50
N LYS A 49 -13.88 1.32 1.67
CA LYS A 49 -15.06 1.36 0.78
C LYS A 49 -15.12 0.19 -0.21
N ALA A 50 -13.97 -0.36 -0.57
CA ALA A 50 -13.88 -1.55 -1.43
C ALA A 50 -14.08 -2.86 -0.66
N GLY A 51 -14.11 -2.84 0.68
CA GLY A 51 -14.22 -4.01 1.54
C GLY A 51 -12.92 -4.80 1.72
N TRP A 52 -11.77 -4.21 1.36
CA TRP A 52 -10.47 -4.88 1.46
C TRP A 52 -9.86 -4.73 2.86
N VAL A 53 -10.11 -3.61 3.50
CA VAL A 53 -9.63 -3.27 4.83
C VAL A 53 -10.82 -2.98 5.72
N THR A 54 -10.76 -3.40 6.98
CA THR A 54 -11.66 -2.94 8.03
C THR A 54 -10.92 -1.95 8.93
N SER A 55 -11.63 -0.94 9.42
CA SER A 55 -11.13 -0.05 10.44
C SER A 55 -11.87 -0.28 11.75
N GLU A 56 -11.11 -0.44 12.83
CA GLU A 56 -11.65 -0.53 14.17
C GLU A 56 -11.01 0.56 15.03
N TRP A 57 -11.85 1.23 15.82
CA TRP A 57 -11.33 2.12 16.84
C TRP A 57 -10.83 1.28 18.00
N GLU A 58 -9.71 1.66 18.59
CA GLU A 58 -9.27 1.11 19.87
C GLU A 58 -10.47 1.14 20.83
N SER A 59 -10.94 -0.05 21.23
CA SER A 59 -12.07 -0.18 22.17
C SER A 59 -11.70 0.58 23.44
N GLY A 60 -12.35 1.72 23.65
CA GLY A 60 -12.12 2.62 24.77
C GLY A 60 -12.65 2.07 26.08
N GLU A 61 -12.33 0.83 26.42
CA GLU A 61 -12.71 0.17 27.66
C GLU A 61 -11.58 0.14 28.69
N GLU A 62 -10.51 0.91 28.47
CA GLU A 62 -9.62 1.31 29.56
C GLU A 62 -10.05 2.69 30.06
N PRO A 63 -10.78 2.79 31.18
CA PRO A 63 -11.22 4.07 31.76
C PRO A 63 -10.06 5.02 32.13
N ASP A 64 -8.81 4.55 32.05
CA ASP A 64 -7.60 5.30 32.36
C ASP A 64 -6.78 5.76 31.13
N SER A 65 -7.15 5.34 29.91
CA SER A 65 -6.42 5.73 28.70
C SER A 65 -6.80 7.14 28.24
N ARG A 66 -6.20 8.14 28.88
CA ARG A 66 -6.29 9.58 28.59
C ARG A 66 -5.57 9.98 27.28
N GLY A 67 -5.62 9.11 26.26
CA GLY A 67 -4.93 9.26 24.98
C GLY A 67 -5.89 9.48 23.81
N PRO A 68 -5.44 10.10 22.71
CA PRO A 68 -6.26 10.26 21.51
C PRO A 68 -6.60 8.89 20.93
N ARG A 69 -7.89 8.66 20.66
CA ARG A 69 -8.44 7.43 20.09
C ARG A 69 -7.66 6.99 18.85
N ARG A 70 -7.08 5.79 18.89
CA ARG A 70 -6.31 5.23 17.77
C ARG A 70 -7.26 4.46 16.85
N ARG A 71 -7.11 4.65 15.53
CA ARG A 71 -7.78 3.81 14.52
C ARG A 71 -6.82 2.75 14.04
N PHE A 72 -7.20 1.50 14.27
CA PHE A 72 -6.53 0.32 13.73
C PHE A 72 -7.15 -0.06 12.39
N TYR A 73 -6.31 -0.52 11.50
CA TYR A 73 -6.70 -1.00 10.18
C TYR A 73 -6.17 -2.43 10.03
N ARG A 74 -7.04 -3.32 9.55
CA ARG A 74 -6.73 -4.74 9.30
C ARG A 74 -7.27 -5.15 7.94
N LEU A 75 -6.55 -6.02 7.23
CA LEU A 75 -7.06 -6.64 6.01
C LEU A 75 -8.18 -7.63 6.36
N THR A 76 -9.29 -7.56 5.62
CA THR A 76 -10.31 -8.60 5.70
C THR A 76 -9.80 -9.88 5.03
N PRO A 77 -10.33 -11.08 5.34
CA PRO A 77 -9.93 -12.33 4.67
C PRO A 77 -10.05 -12.23 3.14
N ASN A 78 -11.13 -11.59 2.66
CA ASN A 78 -11.33 -11.34 1.24
C ASN A 78 -10.34 -10.32 0.67
N GLY A 79 -10.07 -9.24 1.43
CA GLY A 79 -9.10 -8.22 1.08
C GLY A 79 -7.67 -8.75 1.00
N LEU A 80 -7.28 -9.66 1.88
CA LEU A 80 -5.98 -10.32 1.88
C LEU A 80 -5.76 -11.11 0.59
N GLN A 81 -6.73 -11.94 0.19
CA GLN A 81 -6.64 -12.69 -1.07
C GLN A 81 -6.54 -11.76 -2.27
N ARG A 82 -7.40 -10.72 -2.33
CA ARG A 82 -7.37 -9.73 -3.42
C ARG A 82 -6.08 -8.94 -3.47
N ALA A 83 -5.53 -8.55 -2.30
CA ALA A 83 -4.27 -7.86 -2.17
C ALA A 83 -3.11 -8.71 -2.70
N GLN A 84 -3.04 -9.97 -2.29
CA GLN A 84 -2.03 -10.91 -2.80
C GLN A 84 -2.14 -11.08 -4.32
N SER A 85 -3.35 -11.28 -4.87
CA SER A 85 -3.54 -11.36 -6.31
C SER A 85 -3.17 -10.06 -7.03
N ALA A 86 -3.45 -8.89 -6.45
CA ALA A 86 -3.05 -7.60 -7.03
C ALA A 86 -1.52 -7.41 -7.03
N LEU A 87 -0.84 -7.80 -5.95
CA LEU A 87 0.62 -7.76 -5.84
C LEU A 87 1.29 -8.72 -6.83
N GLN A 88 0.76 -9.94 -6.96
CA GLN A 88 1.25 -10.91 -7.95
C GLN A 88 1.10 -10.36 -9.37
N ARG A 89 -0.09 -9.84 -9.74
CA ARG A 89 -0.30 -9.22 -11.06
C ARG A 89 0.65 -8.06 -11.32
N ALA A 90 0.90 -7.22 -10.31
CA ALA A 90 1.82 -6.10 -10.43
C ALA A 90 3.29 -6.57 -10.61
N ALA A 91 3.70 -7.64 -9.92
CA ALA A 91 5.02 -8.24 -10.06
C ALA A 91 5.18 -8.91 -11.43
N SER A 92 4.20 -9.69 -11.89
CA SER A 92 4.22 -10.32 -13.21
C SER A 92 4.27 -9.28 -14.33
N ARG A 93 3.58 -8.14 -14.18
CA ARG A 93 3.63 -7.04 -15.16
C ARG A 93 4.98 -6.32 -15.20
N GLN A 94 5.70 -6.28 -14.07
CA GLN A 94 7.07 -5.76 -14.02
C GLN A 94 8.07 -6.75 -14.61
N ALA A 95 7.89 -8.05 -14.34
CA ALA A 95 8.74 -9.11 -14.87
C ALA A 95 8.54 -9.34 -16.38
N ALA A 96 7.31 -9.13 -16.88
CA ALA A 96 6.97 -9.27 -18.29
C ALA A 96 7.26 -8.01 -19.14
N ALA A 97 7.86 -6.96 -18.57
CA ALA A 97 8.32 -5.82 -19.36
C ALA A 97 9.67 -6.17 -20.03
N PRO A 98 9.71 -6.42 -21.36
CA PRO A 98 10.98 -6.63 -22.03
C PRO A 98 11.63 -5.26 -22.22
N GLY A 99 12.86 -5.12 -21.71
CA GLY A 99 13.86 -4.12 -22.10
C GLY A 99 13.42 -2.65 -22.24
N ARG A 100 14.00 -1.78 -21.42
CA ARG A 100 14.38 -0.45 -21.91
C ARG A 100 15.79 -0.55 -22.51
N PRO A 101 15.99 -0.75 -23.83
CA PRO A 101 17.23 -0.35 -24.47
C PRO A 101 17.10 1.14 -24.80
N GLY A 102 17.78 1.99 -24.05
CA GLY A 102 17.60 3.43 -24.20
C GLY A 102 18.74 4.26 -23.61
N ALA A 103 19.98 3.86 -23.88
CA ALA A 103 21.15 4.74 -23.81
C ALA A 103 22.30 4.15 -24.66
N ALA A 104 22.03 3.83 -25.92
CA ALA A 104 23.07 3.74 -26.94
C ALA A 104 23.09 5.11 -27.65
N GLY A 105 23.94 6.02 -27.16
CA GLY A 105 24.32 7.20 -27.94
C GLY A 105 25.35 6.77 -28.97
N PRO A 106 25.13 6.97 -30.28
CA PRO A 106 26.14 6.68 -31.28
C PRO A 106 27.07 7.87 -31.48
N SER A 107 28.37 7.57 -31.59
CA SER A 107 29.43 8.31 -32.30
C SER A 107 29.76 9.72 -31.76
N ILE A 108 31.00 10.24 -31.81
CA ILE A 108 31.96 10.26 -32.91
C ILE A 108 33.35 10.44 -32.28
N GLY A 109 34.31 9.60 -32.65
CA GLY A 109 35.72 9.88 -32.43
C GLY A 109 36.16 10.99 -33.36
N PHE A 110 36.84 12.00 -32.83
CA PHE A 110 37.58 12.97 -33.62
C PHE A 110 39.06 12.77 -33.32
N GLY A 111 39.78 12.24 -34.30
CA GLY A 111 41.23 12.32 -34.32
C GLY A 111 41.67 13.72 -34.73
N ALA A 112 42.69 14.22 -34.06
CA ALA A 112 43.71 15.12 -34.60
C ALA A 112 44.94 15.01 -33.69
#